data_AF-A0A1E7GTB7-F1
#
_entry.id   AF-A0A1E7GTB7-F1
#
_cell.length_a   1.000
_cell.length_b   1.000
_cell.length_c   1.000
_cell.angle_alpha   90.00
_cell.angle_beta   90.00
_cell.angle_gamma   90.00
#
_symmetry.space_group_name_H-M   'P 1'
#
loop_
_entity.id
_entity.type
_entity.pdbx_description
1 polymer ?
#
loop_
_entity_poly.entity_id
_entity_poly.type
_entity_poly.pdbx_seq_one_letter_code
_entity_poly.pdbx_strand_id
1 'polypeptide(L)'
;MVDPTCLCVIDTNVLLYAEQGLSAQAQRLLRRCSTGKLIGIFPQSVWQNLTHKLMLAEAVMLGRISGRYPAVQLTQKPDAVKKLTIYQEKIAALQKLCLGFELQRKYGLMTNDSVVLATALRLGADVLVSLDAALRRFYVRYAG
;
A
#
# COMPACT_ATOMS: atom_id res chain seq x y z
N MET A 1 32.62 -0.54 -9.76
CA MET A 1 31.69 -0.61 -10.89
C MET A 1 30.37 -1.15 -10.34
N VAL A 2 29.36 -0.30 -10.17
CA VAL A 2 28.04 -0.71 -9.68
C VAL A 2 27.25 -1.19 -10.89
N ASP A 3 26.85 -2.46 -10.91
CA ASP A 3 25.94 -3.00 -11.92
C ASP A 3 24.64 -2.16 -11.91
N PRO A 4 24.23 -1.53 -13.04
CA PRO A 4 23.00 -0.77 -13.08
C PRO A 4 21.84 -1.74 -12.99
N THR A 5 21.46 -2.07 -11.76
CA THR A 5 20.29 -2.87 -11.46
C THR A 5 19.09 -2.21 -12.14
N CYS A 6 18.60 -2.85 -13.20
CA CYS A 6 17.55 -2.33 -14.05
C CYS A 6 16.33 -1.95 -13.18
N LEU A 7 15.84 -0.71 -13.36
CA LEU A 7 14.71 -0.16 -12.64
C LEU A 7 13.41 -0.51 -13.38
N CYS A 8 12.45 -1.13 -12.70
CA CYS A 8 11.15 -1.46 -13.27
C CYS A 8 10.03 -0.85 -12.43
N VAL A 9 9.13 -0.12 -13.08
CA VAL A 9 7.89 0.36 -12.47
C VAL A 9 6.82 -0.70 -12.69
N ILE A 10 6.20 -1.18 -11.62
CA ILE A 10 5.30 -2.35 -11.66
C ILE A 10 3.87 -1.92 -11.35
N ASP A 11 2.93 -2.32 -12.21
CA ASP A 11 1.49 -2.08 -12.06
C ASP A 11 0.82 -3.00 -11.02
N THR A 12 -0.33 -2.57 -10.49
CA THR A 12 -1.17 -3.33 -9.55
C THR A 12 -1.58 -4.70 -10.11
N ASN A 13 -1.92 -4.81 -11.39
CA ASN A 13 -2.43 -6.08 -11.92
C ASN A 13 -1.32 -7.15 -11.98
N VAL A 14 -0.07 -6.75 -12.19
CA VAL A 14 1.09 -7.66 -12.12
C VAL A 14 1.23 -8.23 -10.70
N LEU A 15 1.05 -7.40 -9.67
CA LEU A 15 1.07 -7.83 -8.28
C LEU A 15 -0.07 -8.81 -7.96
N LEU A 16 -1.29 -8.51 -8.41
CA LEU A 16 -2.45 -9.38 -8.20
C LEU A 16 -2.27 -10.74 -8.89
N TYR A 17 -1.79 -10.76 -10.13
CA TYR A 17 -1.57 -12.01 -10.85
C TYR A 17 -0.45 -12.85 -10.25
N ALA A 18 0.60 -12.22 -9.72
CA ALA A 18 1.66 -12.95 -9.02
C ALA A 18 1.14 -13.57 -7.72
N GLU A 19 0.39 -12.80 -6.92
CA GLU A 19 -0.18 -13.22 -5.63
C GLU A 19 -1.22 -14.35 -5.80
N GLN A 20 -2.06 -14.27 -6.83
CA GLN A 20 -3.08 -15.27 -7.13
C GLN A 20 -2.54 -16.51 -7.87
N GLY A 21 -1.25 -16.51 -8.22
CA GLY A 21 -0.64 -17.60 -9.00
C GLY A 21 -1.11 -17.68 -10.46
N LEU A 22 -1.74 -16.62 -10.98
CA LEU A 22 -2.30 -16.59 -12.34
C LEU A 22 -1.25 -16.26 -13.42
N SER A 23 -0.05 -15.80 -13.03
CA SER A 23 1.03 -15.53 -13.98
C SER A 23 2.40 -15.93 -13.46
N ALA A 24 2.97 -16.98 -14.06
CA ALA A 24 4.33 -17.44 -13.78
C ALA A 24 5.39 -16.36 -14.10
N GLN A 25 5.15 -15.53 -15.10
CA GLN A 25 6.03 -14.41 -15.45
C GLN A 25 6.01 -13.32 -14.37
N ALA A 26 4.83 -12.95 -13.87
CA ALA A 26 4.70 -11.97 -12.78
C ALA A 26 5.36 -12.47 -11.49
N GLN A 27 5.19 -13.75 -11.15
CA GLN A 27 5.89 -14.36 -10.01
C GLN A 27 7.42 -14.37 -10.21
N ARG A 28 7.90 -14.65 -11.43
CA ARG A 28 9.33 -14.61 -11.73
C ARG A 28 9.90 -13.20 -11.62
N LEU A 29 9.15 -12.18 -12.02
CA LEU A 29 9.53 -10.77 -11.85
C LEU A 29 9.69 -10.44 -10.36
N LEU A 30 8.70 -10.76 -9.51
CA LEU A 30 8.79 -10.48 -8.07
C LEU A 30 9.92 -11.24 -7.37
N ARG A 31 10.20 -12.48 -7.77
CA ARG A 31 11.38 -13.23 -7.29
C ARG A 31 12.71 -12.56 -7.67
N ARG A 32 12.79 -11.93 -8.84
CA ARG A 32 13.98 -11.17 -9.25
C ARG A 32 14.12 -9.89 -8.43
N CYS A 33 13.02 -9.22 -8.10
CA CYS A 33 13.02 -8.09 -7.17
C CYS A 33 13.49 -8.52 -5.78
N SER A 34 12.95 -9.62 -5.24
CA SER A 34 13.28 -10.10 -3.88
C SER A 34 14.72 -10.57 -3.73
N THR A 35 15.39 -10.95 -4.82
CA THR A 35 16.78 -11.39 -4.84
C THR A 35 17.77 -10.28 -5.22
N GLY A 36 17.30 -9.04 -5.37
CA GLY A 36 18.13 -7.89 -5.72
C GLY A 36 18.62 -7.86 -7.17
N LYS A 37 18.16 -8.78 -8.02
CA LYS A 37 18.51 -8.85 -9.46
C LYS A 37 17.80 -7.77 -10.31
N LEU A 38 16.83 -7.07 -9.73
CA LEU A 38 16.05 -6.02 -10.35
C LEU A 38 15.52 -5.09 -9.25
N ILE A 39 15.47 -3.78 -9.49
CA ILE A 39 14.85 -2.84 -8.56
C ILE A 39 13.41 -2.61 -9.02
N GLY A 40 12.46 -3.19 -8.28
CA GLY A 40 11.03 -2.94 -8.48
C GLY A 40 10.58 -1.70 -7.73
N ILE A 41 9.98 -0.74 -8.43
CA ILE A 41 9.31 0.41 -7.82
C ILE A 41 7.81 0.28 -8.03
N PHE A 42 7.07 0.48 -6.95
CA PHE A 42 5.62 0.54 -6.96
C PHE A 42 5.21 1.99 -6.73
N PRO A 43 4.64 2.65 -7.76
CA PRO A 43 4.07 3.98 -7.61
C PRO A 43 2.99 4.00 -6.52
N GLN A 44 2.75 5.18 -5.96
CA GLN A 44 1.78 5.34 -4.89
C GLN A 44 0.37 4.82 -5.25
N SER A 45 -0.07 5.14 -6.46
CA SER A 45 -1.35 4.68 -6.99
C SER A 45 -1.46 3.15 -7.06
N VAL A 46 -0.33 2.46 -7.29
CA VAL A 46 -0.28 1.00 -7.34
C VAL A 46 -0.52 0.38 -5.97
N TRP A 47 0.11 0.95 -4.93
CA TRP A 47 -0.12 0.52 -3.55
C TRP A 47 -1.55 0.75 -3.09
N GLN A 48 -2.13 1.91 -3.42
CA GLN A 48 -3.51 2.26 -3.07
C GLN A 48 -4.50 1.27 -3.70
N ASN A 49 -4.36 1.05 -5.01
CA ASN A 49 -5.23 0.13 -5.75
C ASN A 49 -5.11 -1.32 -5.26
N LEU A 50 -3.88 -1.78 -5.00
CA LEU A 50 -3.66 -3.13 -4.50
C LEU A 50 -4.28 -3.33 -3.12
N THR A 51 -3.98 -2.42 -2.19
CA THR A 51 -4.48 -2.49 -0.80
C THR A 51 -6.00 -2.47 -0.77
N HIS A 52 -6.62 -1.58 -1.55
CA HIS A 52 -8.07 -1.48 -1.64
C HIS A 52 -8.70 -2.78 -2.16
N LYS A 53 -8.15 -3.36 -3.24
CA LYS A 53 -8.65 -4.62 -3.82
C LYS A 53 -8.50 -5.80 -2.85
N LEU A 54 -7.38 -5.90 -2.14
CA LEU A 54 -7.16 -6.97 -1.16
C LEU A 54 -8.09 -6.82 0.07
N MET A 55 -8.33 -5.59 0.54
CA MET A 55 -9.29 -5.32 1.61
C MET A 55 -10.71 -5.77 1.23
N LEU A 56 -11.16 -5.44 0.02
CA LEU A 56 -12.47 -5.88 -0.47
C LEU A 56 -12.53 -7.40 -0.61
N ALA A 57 -11.47 -8.02 -1.13
CA ALA A 57 -11.40 -9.48 -1.25
C ALA A 57 -11.48 -10.18 0.11
N GLU A 58 -10.78 -9.69 1.13
CA GLU A 58 -10.89 -10.21 2.49
C GLU A 58 -12.30 -10.03 3.06
N ALA A 59 -12.90 -8.86 2.90
CA ALA A 59 -14.25 -8.60 3.38
C ALA A 59 -15.30 -9.51 2.72
N VAL A 60 -15.14 -9.81 1.43
CA VAL A 60 -15.97 -10.80 0.72
C VAL A 60 -15.73 -12.20 1.26
N MET A 61 -14.47 -12.61 1.40
CA MET A 61 -14.08 -13.93 1.93
C MET A 61 -14.63 -14.18 3.34
N LEU A 62 -14.65 -13.16 4.19
CA LEU A 62 -15.20 -13.23 5.55
C LEU A 62 -16.74 -13.06 5.59
N GLY A 63 -17.41 -13.01 4.43
CA GLY A 63 -18.86 -12.86 4.32
C GLY A 63 -19.41 -11.52 4.84
N ARG A 64 -18.56 -10.49 4.97
CA ARG A 64 -18.97 -9.17 5.48
C ARG A 64 -19.70 -8.33 4.44
N ILE A 65 -19.40 -8.56 3.16
CA ILE A 65 -19.99 -7.89 1.99
C ILE A 65 -20.12 -8.91 0.85
N SER A 66 -21.03 -8.67 -0.10
CA SER A 66 -21.20 -9.55 -1.27
C SER A 66 -21.90 -8.81 -2.42
N GLY A 67 -21.82 -9.34 -3.64
CA GLY A 67 -22.58 -8.79 -4.79
C GLY A 67 -22.06 -7.43 -5.30
N ARG A 68 -22.98 -6.59 -5.81
CA ARG A 68 -22.64 -5.33 -6.49
C ARG A 68 -22.25 -4.23 -5.50
N TYR A 69 -21.26 -3.41 -5.90
CA TYR A 69 -20.75 -2.26 -5.13
C TYR A 69 -20.11 -2.61 -3.76
N PRO A 70 -19.14 -3.54 -3.71
CA PRO A 70 -18.53 -4.00 -2.47
C PRO A 70 -17.88 -2.87 -1.65
N ALA A 71 -17.27 -1.88 -2.31
CA ALA A 71 -16.67 -0.73 -1.63
C ALA A 71 -17.70 0.09 -0.84
N VAL A 72 -18.85 0.40 -1.45
CA VAL A 72 -19.93 1.16 -0.81
C VAL A 72 -20.47 0.41 0.41
N GLN A 73 -20.69 -0.90 0.26
CA GLN A 73 -21.16 -1.74 1.36
C GLN A 73 -20.17 -1.79 2.53
N LEU A 74 -18.87 -1.85 2.24
CA LEU A 74 -17.84 -1.93 3.26
C LEU A 74 -17.70 -0.62 4.04
N THR A 75 -17.82 0.53 3.35
CA THR A 75 -17.80 1.86 3.99
C THR A 75 -18.91 2.03 5.03
N GLN A 76 -20.06 1.36 4.84
CA GLN A 76 -21.18 1.37 5.79
C GLN A 76 -20.97 0.44 6.99
N LYS A 77 -19.87 -0.33 7.04
CA LYS A 77 -19.59 -1.34 8.08
C LYS A 77 -18.22 -1.12 8.73
N PRO A 78 -17.98 0.00 9.44
CA PRO A 78 -16.69 0.33 10.01
C PRO A 78 -16.17 -0.73 10.99
N ASP A 79 -17.05 -1.39 11.75
CA ASP A 79 -16.64 -2.47 12.67
C ASP A 79 -16.23 -3.76 11.96
N ALA A 80 -16.71 -3.99 10.72
CA ALA A 80 -16.19 -5.07 9.89
C ALA A 80 -14.78 -4.73 9.38
N VAL A 81 -14.56 -3.48 8.96
CA VAL A 81 -13.25 -2.98 8.49
C VAL A 81 -12.17 -3.14 9.57
N LYS A 82 -12.48 -2.80 10.83
CA LYS A 82 -11.55 -2.96 11.97
C LYS A 82 -11.09 -4.40 12.20
N LYS A 83 -11.86 -5.39 11.73
CA LYS A 83 -11.57 -6.82 11.89
C LYS A 83 -10.82 -7.43 10.70
N LEU A 84 -10.53 -6.63 9.67
CA LEU A 84 -9.78 -7.08 8.50
C LEU A 84 -8.28 -6.96 8.79
N THR A 85 -7.58 -8.10 8.77
CA THR A 85 -6.15 -8.19 9.10
C THR A 85 -5.34 -8.94 8.04
N ILE A 86 -5.96 -9.80 7.25
CA ILE A 86 -5.28 -10.67 6.29
C ILE A 86 -4.65 -9.86 5.15
N TYR A 87 -5.36 -8.85 4.63
CA TYR A 87 -4.83 -7.97 3.60
C TYR A 87 -3.62 -7.19 4.12
N GLN A 88 -3.60 -6.84 5.41
CA GLN A 88 -2.50 -6.10 6.04
C GLN A 88 -1.24 -6.95 6.11
N GLU A 89 -1.37 -8.24 6.47
CA GLU A 89 -0.25 -9.18 6.51
C GLU A 89 0.36 -9.38 5.12
N LYS A 90 -0.48 -9.53 4.09
CA LYS A 90 -0.04 -9.66 2.69
C LYS A 90 0.69 -8.40 2.22
N ILE A 91 0.14 -7.24 2.52
CA ILE A 91 0.73 -5.95 2.18
C ILE A 91 2.05 -5.74 2.94
N ALA A 92 2.15 -6.13 4.21
CA ALA A 92 3.39 -6.06 4.99
C ALA A 92 4.47 -7.00 4.42
N ALA A 93 4.11 -8.18 3.91
CA ALA A 93 5.03 -9.08 3.22
C ALA A 93 5.55 -8.44 1.91
N LEU A 94 4.67 -7.81 1.13
CA LEU A 94 5.06 -7.06 -0.07
C LEU A 94 5.91 -5.83 0.25
N GLN A 95 5.74 -5.24 1.43
CA GLN A 95 6.58 -4.13 1.86
C GLN A 95 7.92 -4.52 2.47
N LYS A 96 8.07 -5.74 2.98
CA LYS A 96 9.42 -6.26 3.23
C LYS A 96 10.22 -6.33 1.93
N LEU A 97 9.54 -6.37 0.78
CA LEU A 97 10.15 -6.18 -0.53
C LEU A 97 10.34 -4.69 -0.91
N CYS A 98 9.61 -3.76 -0.28
CA CYS A 98 9.59 -2.31 -0.53
C CYS A 98 9.07 -1.50 0.70
N LEU A 99 9.96 -1.07 1.61
CA LEU A 99 9.67 -0.44 2.92
C LEU A 99 8.60 0.69 2.90
N GLY A 100 7.59 0.67 3.81
CA GLY A 100 6.66 1.81 4.00
C GLY A 100 5.53 1.85 5.07
N PHE A 101 5.10 0.79 5.79
CA PHE A 101 3.90 0.82 6.69
C PHE A 101 4.19 1.09 8.18
N GLU A 102 5.43 1.28 8.61
CA GLU A 102 5.76 1.55 10.01
C GLU A 102 5.02 2.79 10.57
N LEU A 103 4.77 3.79 9.73
CA LEU A 103 4.12 5.05 10.11
C LEU A 103 2.62 4.89 10.39
N GLN A 104 1.95 3.95 9.71
CA GLN A 104 0.53 3.67 9.94
C GLN A 104 0.31 3.16 11.36
N ARG A 105 1.06 2.13 11.73
CA ARG A 105 0.95 1.50 13.04
C ARG A 105 1.37 2.45 14.16
N LYS A 106 2.41 3.24 13.92
CA LYS A 106 2.96 4.19 14.89
C LYS A 106 2.00 5.35 15.21
N TYR A 107 1.21 5.79 14.22
CA TYR A 107 0.40 7.01 14.36
C TYR A 107 -1.11 6.80 14.23
N GLY A 108 -1.58 5.58 13.94
CA GLY A 108 -3.01 5.28 13.78
C GLY A 108 -3.63 6.01 12.58
N LEU A 109 -2.83 6.25 11.54
CA LEU A 109 -3.23 6.98 10.35
C LEU A 109 -4.00 6.06 9.39
N MET A 110 -4.90 6.62 8.58
CA MET A 110 -5.45 5.85 7.47
C MET A 110 -4.32 5.53 6.48
N THR A 111 -4.50 4.48 5.68
CA THR A 111 -3.46 4.02 4.76
C THR A 111 -2.97 5.15 3.84
N ASN A 112 -3.87 6.00 3.36
CA ASN A 112 -3.49 7.14 2.51
C ASN A 112 -2.60 8.15 3.26
N ASP A 113 -2.96 8.52 4.49
CA ASP A 113 -2.22 9.52 5.27
C ASP A 113 -0.84 9.01 5.71
N SER A 114 -0.78 7.73 6.09
CA SER A 114 0.47 7.06 6.46
C SER A 114 1.49 7.11 5.33
N VAL A 115 1.00 6.98 4.11
CA VAL A 115 1.85 6.92 2.94
C VAL A 115 2.16 8.32 2.40
N VAL A 116 1.23 9.27 2.48
CA VAL A 116 1.53 10.70 2.25
C VAL A 116 2.68 11.15 3.17
N LEU A 117 2.62 10.78 4.46
CA LEU A 117 3.69 11.04 5.41
C LEU A 117 4.99 10.30 5.05
N ALA A 118 4.91 9.02 4.64
CA ALA A 118 6.08 8.24 4.21
C ALA A 118 6.78 8.89 3.01
N THR A 119 6.02 9.36 2.03
CA THR A 119 6.53 10.05 0.84
C THR A 119 7.21 11.36 1.21
N ALA A 120 6.59 12.18 2.07
CA ALA A 120 7.18 13.43 2.54
C ALA A 120 8.53 13.19 3.24
N LEU A 121 8.59 12.23 4.17
CA LEU A 121 9.81 11.87 4.86
C LEU A 121 10.90 11.36 3.92
N ARG A 122 10.53 10.55 2.92
CA ARG A 122 11.48 9.96 1.97
C ARG A 122 12.04 10.98 0.97
N LEU A 123 11.28 12.01 0.66
CA LEU A 123 11.72 13.13 -0.17
C LEU A 123 12.51 14.18 0.62
N GLY A 124 12.61 14.04 1.94
CA GLY A 124 13.21 15.06 2.81
C GLY A 124 12.42 16.37 2.78
N ALA A 125 11.10 16.31 2.59
CA ALA A 125 10.28 17.50 2.51
C ALA A 125 10.26 18.24 3.86
N ASP A 126 10.57 19.53 3.84
CA ASP A 126 10.56 20.39 5.03
C ASP A 126 9.13 20.66 5.55
N VAL A 127 8.13 20.57 4.66
CA VAL A 127 6.73 20.91 4.95
C VAL A 127 5.77 19.90 4.32
N LEU A 128 4.80 19.42 5.10
CA LEU A 128 3.67 18.61 4.64
C LEU A 128 2.36 19.41 4.83
N VAL A 129 1.68 19.75 3.73
CA VAL A 129 0.42 20.49 3.75
C VAL A 129 -0.75 19.52 3.49
N SER A 130 -1.74 19.49 4.38
CA SER A 130 -2.93 18.64 4.25
C SER A 130 -4.15 19.22 4.98
N LEU A 131 -5.33 19.15 4.38
CA LEU A 131 -6.59 19.53 5.03
C LEU A 131 -7.06 18.49 6.06
N ASP A 132 -6.46 17.30 6.06
CA ASP A 132 -6.77 16.22 7.00
C ASP A 132 -6.22 16.51 8.41
N ALA A 133 -7.10 16.49 9.41
CA ALA A 133 -6.76 16.74 10.80
C ALA A 133 -5.76 15.71 11.36
N ALA A 134 -5.76 14.47 10.90
CA ALA A 134 -4.88 13.40 11.38
C ALA A 134 -3.40 13.67 11.08
N LEU A 135 -3.11 14.47 10.05
CA LEU A 135 -1.78 14.87 9.62
C LEU A 135 -1.30 16.21 10.23
N ARG A 136 -2.17 16.96 10.94
CA ARG A 136 -1.84 18.28 11.53
C ARG A 136 -0.71 18.28 12.55
N ARG A 137 -0.43 17.14 13.16
CA ARG A 137 0.65 16.96 14.16
C ARG A 137 2.05 16.79 13.56
N PHE A 138 2.16 16.65 12.23
CA PHE A 138 3.45 16.52 11.53
C PHE A 138 3.87 17.83 10.84
N TYR A 139 3.31 18.96 11.30
CA TYR A 139 3.59 20.29 10.77
C TYR A 139 4.75 20.97 11.48
N VAL A 140 5.49 21.79 10.72
CA VAL A 140 6.09 23.03 11.21
C VAL A 140 5.34 24.19 10.53
N ARG A 141 4.95 25.19 11.31
CA ARG A 141 4.07 26.31 10.89
C ARG A 141 4.64 27.05 9.69
N TYR A 142 3.82 27.25 8.66
CA TYR A 142 3.91 28.48 7.86
C TYR A 142 3.09 29.53 8.61
N ALA A 143 3.77 30.48 9.24
CA ALA A 143 3.14 31.71 9.72
C ALA A 143 3.02 32.65 8.51
N GLY A 144 1.78 32.86 8.06
CA GLY A 144 1.39 34.02 7.26
C GLY A 144 0.59 34.94 8.16
#